data_AF-A0A941VTN6-F1
#
_entry.id   AF-A0A941VTN6-F1
#
_cell.length_a   1.000
_cell.length_b   1.000
_cell.length_c   1.000
_cell.angle_alpha   90.00
_cell.angle_beta   90.00
_cell.angle_gamma   90.00
#
_symmetry.space_group_name_H-M   'P 1'
#
loop_
_entity.id
_entity.type
_entity.pdbx_description
1 polymer ?
#
loop_
_entity_poly.entity_id
_entity_poly.type
_entity_poly.pdbx_seq_one_letter_code
_entity_poly.pdbx_strand_id
1 'polypeptide(L)'
;AGVGFEQAAKKIGVSRRTSDFIKRSDPIADLGSEPEINRVAFDLSEGQPLAADPVQTAKGYCVLRFAGQKEPAMEGFEAERSQIKERLLQQKQLKIWESWMSQLRNSSQIERKKDFSRI
;
A
#
# COMPACT_ATOMS: atom_id res chain seq x y z
N ALA A 1 0.50 -1.76 -27.37
CA ALA A 1 -0.16 -3.03 -27.75
C ALA A 1 -1.16 -3.41 -26.68
N GLY A 2 -2.37 -3.88 -27.02
CA GLY A 2 -3.26 -4.49 -26.02
C GLY A 2 -4.76 -4.32 -26.21
N VAL A 3 -5.29 -4.62 -27.40
CA VAL A 3 -6.71 -4.98 -27.60
C VAL A 3 -7.13 -6.23 -26.78
N GLY A 4 -6.18 -6.91 -26.11
CA GLY A 4 -6.40 -8.15 -25.38
C GLY A 4 -7.00 -8.05 -23.98
N PHE A 5 -6.93 -6.92 -23.26
CA PHE A 5 -7.43 -6.86 -21.87
C PHE A 5 -8.95 -6.93 -21.80
N GLU A 6 -9.66 -6.13 -22.61
CA GLU A 6 -11.12 -6.19 -22.70
C GLU A 6 -11.62 -7.48 -23.36
N GLN A 7 -10.88 -8.00 -24.35
CA GLN A 7 -11.22 -9.27 -24.99
C GLN A 7 -11.03 -10.46 -24.05
N ALA A 8 -9.98 -10.46 -23.23
CA ALA A 8 -9.76 -11.47 -22.19
C ALA A 8 -10.84 -11.39 -21.10
N ALA A 9 -11.18 -10.18 -20.65
CA ALA A 9 -12.27 -9.97 -19.70
C ALA A 9 -13.60 -10.50 -20.23
N LYS A 10 -13.94 -10.17 -21.50
CA LYS A 10 -15.15 -10.69 -22.17
C LYS A 10 -15.16 -12.21 -22.32
N LYS A 11 -14.01 -12.84 -22.63
CA LYS A 11 -13.91 -14.32 -22.72
C LYS A 11 -14.20 -15.01 -21.39
N ILE A 12 -13.88 -14.37 -20.27
CA ILE A 12 -14.09 -14.91 -18.92
C ILE A 12 -15.45 -14.43 -18.34
N GLY A 13 -16.23 -13.65 -19.11
CA GLY A 13 -17.53 -13.13 -18.67
C GLY A 13 -17.43 -12.04 -17.60
N VAL A 14 -16.26 -11.41 -17.44
CA VAL A 14 -16.02 -10.36 -16.44
C VAL A 14 -15.97 -9.01 -17.13
N SER A 15 -16.66 -8.01 -16.57
CA SER A 15 -16.67 -6.65 -17.11
C SER A 15 -15.49 -5.83 -16.60
N ARG A 16 -14.81 -5.10 -17.49
CA ARG A 16 -13.79 -4.11 -17.09
C ARG A 16 -14.45 -3.01 -16.26
N ARG A 17 -13.92 -2.78 -15.06
CA ARG A 17 -14.22 -1.60 -14.25
C ARG A 17 -13.01 -0.68 -14.24
N THR A 18 -13.25 0.63 -14.20
CA THR A 18 -12.20 1.65 -14.06
C THR A 18 -12.54 2.43 -12.80
N SER A 19 -11.60 2.50 -11.86
CA SER A 19 -11.76 3.37 -10.69
C SER A 19 -11.49 4.81 -11.06
N ASP A 20 -12.02 5.74 -10.27
CA ASP A 20 -11.54 7.11 -10.27
C ASP A 20 -10.11 7.19 -9.71
N PHE A 21 -9.50 8.38 -9.75
CA PHE A 21 -8.21 8.62 -9.11
C PHE A 21 -8.32 8.42 -7.59
N ILE A 22 -7.53 7.49 -7.07
CA ILE A 22 -7.45 7.14 -5.65
C ILE A 22 -6.12 7.60 -5.05
N LYS A 23 -6.09 7.89 -3.75
CA LYS A 23 -4.84 7.98 -2.96
C LYS A 23 -4.41 6.59 -2.47
N ARG A 24 -3.16 6.48 -1.99
CA ARG A 24 -2.58 5.21 -1.51
C ARG A 24 -3.38 4.53 -0.38
N SER A 25 -4.17 5.29 0.36
CA SER A 25 -5.01 4.82 1.48
C SER A 25 -6.51 4.86 1.21
N ASP A 26 -6.92 5.35 0.04
CA ASP A 26 -8.35 5.50 -0.23
C ASP A 26 -8.99 4.14 -0.50
N PRO A 27 -10.26 3.95 -0.09
CA PRO A 27 -11.01 2.78 -0.49
C PRO A 27 -11.28 2.84 -1.99
N ILE A 28 -11.26 1.68 -2.62
CA ILE A 28 -11.56 1.53 -4.04
C ILE A 28 -13.07 1.31 -4.18
N ALA A 29 -13.71 2.01 -5.12
CA ALA A 29 -15.11 1.77 -5.44
C ALA A 29 -15.36 0.28 -5.73
N ASP A 30 -16.48 -0.27 -5.22
CA ASP A 30 -16.88 -1.68 -5.29
C ASP A 30 -16.01 -2.69 -4.51
N LEU A 31 -14.73 -2.42 -4.27
CA LEU A 31 -13.82 -3.35 -3.58
C LEU A 31 -13.62 -3.01 -2.09
N GLY A 32 -13.75 -1.74 -1.71
CA GLY A 32 -13.51 -1.28 -0.35
C GLY A 32 -12.02 -1.05 -0.06
N SER A 33 -11.61 -1.20 1.20
CA SER A 33 -10.22 -0.99 1.60
C SER A 33 -9.39 -2.23 1.28
N GLU A 34 -8.59 -2.15 0.22
CA GLU A 34 -7.72 -3.24 -0.25
C GLU A 34 -6.28 -2.71 -0.42
N PRO A 35 -5.46 -2.73 0.65
CA PRO A 35 -4.12 -2.13 0.65
C PRO A 35 -3.17 -2.74 -0.39
N GLU A 36 -3.29 -4.05 -0.65
CA GLU A 36 -2.48 -4.76 -1.65
C GLU A 36 -2.81 -4.30 -3.08
N ILE A 37 -4.09 -4.07 -3.37
CA ILE A 37 -4.51 -3.51 -4.66
C ILE A 37 -3.95 -2.11 -4.82
N ASN A 38 -4.06 -1.27 -3.79
CA ASN A 38 -3.50 0.08 -3.81
C ASN A 38 -1.98 0.03 -4.03
N ARG A 39 -1.26 -0.86 -3.36
CA ARG A 39 0.19 -1.02 -3.54
C ARG A 39 0.53 -1.33 -5.00
N VAL A 40 -0.06 -2.37 -5.56
CA VAL A 40 0.22 -2.79 -6.93
C VAL A 40 -0.22 -1.72 -7.94
N ALA A 41 -1.38 -1.09 -7.76
CA ALA A 41 -1.87 -0.04 -8.65
C ALA A 41 -0.92 1.17 -8.72
N PHE A 42 -0.30 1.54 -7.59
CA PHE A 42 0.68 2.63 -7.52
C PHE A 42 2.08 2.27 -8.01
N ASP A 43 2.39 0.98 -8.18
CA ASP A 43 3.64 0.50 -8.79
C ASP A 43 3.54 0.41 -10.33
N LEU A 44 2.32 0.42 -10.89
CA LEU A 44 2.11 0.44 -12.33
C LEU A 44 2.39 1.81 -12.94
N SER A 45 2.84 1.82 -14.20
CA SER A 45 3.16 3.03 -14.96
C SER A 45 2.84 2.84 -16.45
N GLU A 46 3.02 3.88 -17.27
CA GLU A 46 2.89 3.74 -18.73
C GLU A 46 3.87 2.71 -19.32
N GLY A 47 5.08 2.61 -18.75
CA GLY A 47 6.09 1.63 -19.17
C GLY A 47 5.78 0.20 -18.71
N GLN A 48 5.04 0.06 -17.60
CA GLN A 48 4.58 -1.23 -17.07
C GLN A 48 3.07 -1.15 -16.76
N PRO A 49 2.21 -1.22 -17.78
CA PRO A 49 0.79 -0.92 -17.63
C PRO A 49 -0.03 -2.10 -17.11
N LEU A 50 0.57 -3.27 -16.91
CA LEU A 50 -0.12 -4.48 -16.44
C LEU A 50 0.64 -5.07 -15.26
N ALA A 51 -0.09 -5.48 -14.21
CA ALA A 51 0.49 -6.24 -13.12
C ALA A 51 1.04 -7.58 -13.64
N ALA A 52 2.21 -7.99 -13.14
CA ALA A 52 2.82 -9.26 -13.51
C ALA A 52 1.98 -10.45 -13.05
N ASP A 53 1.41 -10.35 -11.85
CA ASP A 53 0.62 -11.39 -11.21
C ASP A 53 -0.77 -10.87 -10.81
N PRO A 54 -1.79 -11.75 -10.76
CA PRO A 54 -3.09 -11.43 -10.16
C PRO A 54 -2.94 -11.08 -8.67
N VAL A 55 -3.62 -10.03 -8.24
CA VAL A 55 -3.64 -9.59 -6.84
C VAL A 55 -4.77 -10.31 -6.12
N GLN A 56 -4.45 -10.97 -5.00
CA GLN A 56 -5.44 -11.58 -4.14
C GLN A 56 -6.13 -10.52 -3.28
N THR A 57 -7.45 -10.61 -3.18
CA THR A 57 -8.33 -9.68 -2.45
C THR A 57 -9.27 -10.47 -1.55
N ALA A 58 -9.97 -9.81 -0.63
CA ALA A 58 -10.97 -10.50 0.20
C ALA A 58 -12.12 -11.10 -0.63
N LYS A 59 -12.34 -10.61 -1.85
CA LYS A 59 -13.42 -11.03 -2.75
C LYS A 59 -12.95 -11.98 -3.88
N GLY A 60 -11.66 -12.35 -3.92
CA GLY A 60 -11.11 -13.25 -4.92
C GLY A 60 -9.78 -12.76 -5.50
N TYR A 61 -9.65 -12.78 -6.83
CA TYR A 61 -8.45 -12.32 -7.54
C TYR A 61 -8.81 -11.18 -8.50
N CYS A 62 -7.94 -10.17 -8.56
CA CYS A 62 -8.09 -9.02 -9.44
C CYS A 62 -6.86 -8.88 -10.33
N VAL A 63 -7.07 -8.51 -11.61
CA VAL A 63 -6.00 -8.14 -12.53
C VAL A 63 -6.06 -6.64 -12.74
N LEU A 64 -4.95 -5.96 -12.47
CA LEU A 64 -4.85 -4.51 -12.51
C LEU A 64 -4.15 -4.05 -13.78
N ARG A 65 -4.68 -2.99 -14.38
CA ARG A 65 -4.08 -2.30 -15.51
C ARG A 65 -4.00 -0.81 -15.19
N PHE A 66 -2.86 -0.20 -15.50
CA PHE A 66 -2.65 1.23 -15.41
C PHE A 66 -3.67 1.96 -16.29
N ALA A 67 -4.47 2.82 -15.65
CA ALA A 67 -5.44 3.69 -16.32
C ALA A 67 -4.90 5.11 -16.51
N GLY A 68 -4.12 5.60 -15.53
CA GLY A 68 -3.52 6.92 -15.54
C GLY A 68 -2.98 7.28 -14.16
N GLN A 69 -2.13 8.30 -14.11
CA GLN A 69 -1.60 8.88 -12.88
C GLN A 69 -1.95 10.36 -12.85
N LYS A 70 -2.32 10.86 -11.67
CA LYS A 70 -2.49 12.29 -11.42
C LYS A 70 -1.47 12.72 -10.39
N GLU A 71 -0.57 13.61 -10.80
CA GLU A 71 0.38 14.20 -9.87
C GLU A 71 -0.35 15.07 -8.84
N PRO A 72 0.09 15.05 -7.58
CA PRO A 72 -0.43 15.98 -6.58
C PRO A 72 -0.11 17.41 -7.02
N ALA A 73 -1.08 18.31 -6.85
CA ALA A 73 -0.88 19.73 -7.08
C ALA A 73 0.25 20.25 -6.18
N MET A 74 1.16 21.06 -6.73
CA MET A 74 2.21 21.72 -5.97
C MET A 74 1.62 22.84 -5.10
N GLU A 75 0.44 23.35 -5.46
CA GLU A 75 -0.33 24.28 -4.65
C GLU A 75 -0.68 23.65 -3.29
N GLY A 76 -0.11 24.20 -2.22
CA GLY A 76 -0.30 23.71 -0.84
C GLY A 76 0.86 22.87 -0.31
N PHE A 77 1.79 22.42 -1.15
CA PHE A 77 2.97 21.67 -0.69
C PHE A 77 3.78 22.46 0.33
N GLU A 78 4.05 23.76 0.08
CA GLU A 78 4.81 24.59 1.02
C GLU A 78 4.11 24.75 2.38
N ALA A 79 2.78 24.78 2.41
CA ALA A 79 2.02 24.84 3.66
C ALA A 79 2.12 23.54 4.47
N GLU A 80 2.14 22.39 3.79
CA GLU A 80 2.22 21.06 4.41
C GLU A 80 3.66 20.58 4.63
N ARG A 81 4.65 21.22 4.02
CA ARG A 81 6.05 20.78 3.98
C ARG A 81 6.63 20.55 5.37
N SER A 82 6.34 21.44 6.32
CA SER A 82 6.80 21.34 7.71
C SER A 82 6.21 20.10 8.39
N GLN A 83 4.91 19.89 8.27
CA GLN A 83 4.19 18.75 8.85
C GLN A 83 4.66 17.42 8.23
N ILE A 84 4.84 17.38 6.91
CA ILE A 84 5.38 16.21 6.21
C ILE A 84 6.79 15.89 6.73
N LYS A 85 7.65 16.90 6.86
CA LYS A 85 9.02 16.72 7.36
C LYS A 85 9.03 16.18 8.79
N GLU A 86 8.22 16.74 9.68
CA GLU A 86 8.13 16.30 11.07
C GLU A 86 7.62 14.87 11.18
N ARG A 87 6.55 14.52 10.45
CA ARG A 87 6.02 13.16 10.39
C ARG A 87 7.08 12.16 9.91
N LEU A 88 7.81 12.48 8.85
CA LEU A 88 8.88 11.62 8.31
C LEU A 88 10.04 11.49 9.30
N LEU A 89 10.37 12.55 10.04
CA LEU A 89 11.41 12.51 11.06
C LEU A 89 11.03 11.57 12.21
N GLN A 90 9.80 11.68 12.73
CA GLN A 90 9.28 10.82 13.78
C GLN A 90 9.26 9.35 13.34
N GLN A 91 8.81 9.06 12.12
CA GLN A 91 8.81 7.71 11.56
C GLN A 91 10.22 7.11 11.49
N LYS A 92 11.23 7.89 11.08
CA LYS A 92 12.62 7.44 11.06
C LYS A 92 13.17 7.18 12.46
N GLN A 93 12.88 8.07 13.41
CA GLN A 93 13.31 7.91 14.80
C GLN A 93 12.72 6.64 15.42
N LEU A 94 11.42 6.38 15.24
CA LEU A 94 10.77 5.16 15.70
C LEU A 94 11.40 3.91 15.11
N LYS A 95 11.65 3.89 13.78
CA LYS A 95 12.27 2.73 13.12
C LYS A 95 13.68 2.43 13.66
N ILE A 96 14.49 3.47 13.91
CA ILE A 96 15.83 3.31 14.50
C ILE A 96 15.72 2.80 15.93
N TRP A 97 14.82 3.37 16.72
CA TRP A 97 14.58 2.94 18.10
C TRP A 97 14.14 1.48 18.19
N GLU A 98 13.17 1.06 17.36
CA GLU A 98 12.71 -0.32 17.29
C GLU A 98 13.83 -1.29 16.89
N SER A 99 14.63 -0.92 15.88
CA SER A 99 15.78 -1.72 15.46
C SER A 99 16.82 -1.85 16.58
N TRP A 100 17.14 -0.74 17.26
CA TRP A 100 18.10 -0.72 18.36
C TRP A 100 17.61 -1.54 19.57
N MET A 101 16.35 -1.37 19.95
CA MET A 101 15.74 -2.15 21.05
C MET A 101 15.64 -3.64 20.71
N SER A 102 15.34 -3.98 19.45
CA SER A 102 15.33 -5.38 18.98
C SER A 102 16.73 -6.00 19.09
N GLN A 103 17.77 -5.27 18.67
CA GLN A 103 19.16 -5.72 18.82
C GLN A 103 19.54 -5.95 20.28
N LEU A 104 19.27 -4.97 21.16
CA LEU A 104 19.56 -5.09 22.59
C LEU A 104 18.81 -6.25 23.25
N ARG A 105 17.55 -6.47 22.88
CA ARG A 105 16.77 -7.60 23.38
C ARG A 105 17.36 -8.94 22.94
N ASN A 106 17.77 -9.05 21.68
CA ASN A 106 18.34 -10.28 21.13
C ASN A 106 19.73 -10.59 21.72
N SER A 107 20.51 -9.56 22.06
CA SER A 107 21.84 -9.72 22.67
C SER A 107 21.82 -9.87 24.19
N SER A 108 20.64 -9.86 24.83
CA SER A 108 20.51 -9.89 26.29
C SER A 108 19.71 -11.10 26.76
N GLN A 109 20.14 -11.71 27.87
CA GLN A 109 19.35 -12.73 28.55
C GLN A 109 18.23 -12.07 29.37
N ILE A 110 17.00 -12.10 28.86
CA ILE A 110 15.83 -11.54 29.51
C ILE A 110 15.05 -12.65 30.20
N GLU A 111 15.14 -12.71 31.54
CA GLU A 111 14.31 -13.61 32.35
C GLU A 111 13.09 -12.87 32.90
N ARG A 112 11.89 -13.33 32.54
CA ARG A 112 10.62 -12.80 33.07
C ARG A 112 10.08 -13.77 34.12
N LYS A 113 10.28 -13.50 35.41
CA LYS A 113 9.65 -14.27 36.51
C LYS A 113 8.15 -13.98 36.55
N LYS A 114 7.32 -15.02 36.42
CA LYS A 114 5.84 -14.93 36.33
C LYS A 114 5.10 -14.80 37.67
N ASP A 115 5.80 -14.79 38.81
CA ASP A 115 5.18 -15.00 40.13
C ASP A 115 4.76 -13.74 40.93
N PHE A 116 4.76 -12.55 40.34
CA PHE A 116 4.37 -11.32 41.06
C PHE A 116 2.89 -10.90 40.89
N SER A 117 1.97 -11.84 40.66
CA SER A 117 0.51 -11.56 40.67
C SER A 117 -0.22 -12.32 41.78
N ARG A 118 0.10 -12.00 43.04
CA ARG A 118 -0.77 -12.25 44.20
C ARG A 118 -0.54 -11.15 45.23
N ILE A 119 -1.33 -10.09 45.14
CA ILE A 119 -1.86 -9.31 46.27
C ILE A 119 -3.29 -8.97 45.90
#